data_AF-A0A9D6M8K9-F1
#
_entry.id   AF-A0A9D6M8K9-F1
#
_cell.length_a   1.000
_cell.length_b   1.000
_cell.length_c   1.000
_cell.angle_alpha   90.00
_cell.angle_beta   90.00
_cell.angle_gamma   90.00
#
_symmetry.space_group_name_H-M   'P 1'
#
loop_
_entity.id
_entity.type
_entity.pdbx_description
1 polymer ?
#
loop_
_entity_poly.entity_id
_entity_poly.type
_entity_poly.pdbx_seq_one_letter_code
_entity_poly.pdbx_strand_id
1 'polypeptide(L)' 'MVIRGQRYTGTLHRLDAKIPAEHGDPLTVEATVFVPELLPDDTWDFPNFIGLTGMLERMRFAVVPSSQLFYFGPLA' A
#
# COMPACT_ATOMS: atom_id res chain seq x y z
N MET A 1 11.02 4.05 9.93
CA MET A 1 11.20 3.87 8.46
C MET A 1 11.81 5.13 7.87
N VAL A 2 12.59 5.04 6.77
CA VAL A 2 13.04 6.23 6.02
C VAL A 2 12.14 6.41 4.81
N ILE A 3 11.45 7.55 4.71
CA ILE A 3 10.46 7.85 3.68
C ILE A 3 10.85 9.20 3.08
N ARG A 4 11.12 9.22 1.76
CA ARG A 4 11.55 10.44 1.04
C ARG A 4 12.72 11.17 1.70
N GLY A 5 13.65 10.43 2.32
CA GLY A 5 14.83 10.97 2.99
C GLY A 5 14.61 11.42 4.45
N GLN A 6 13.37 11.41 4.95
CA GLN A 6 13.04 11.72 6.33
C GLN A 6 12.86 10.44 7.14
N ARG A 7 13.34 10.44 8.39
CA ARG A 7 13.22 9.29 9.30
C ARG A 7 11.98 9.44 10.17
N TYR A 8 11.09 8.47 10.10
CA TYR A 8 9.87 8.39 10.89
C TYR A 8 9.94 7.25 11.91
N THR A 9 9.48 7.51 13.14
CA THR A 9 9.04 6.47 14.08
C THR A 9 7.59 6.11 13.80
N GLY A 10 7.12 4.98 14.33
CA GLY A 10 5.79 4.49 14.05
C GLY A 10 5.63 3.01 14.36
N THR A 11 4.44 2.51 14.06
CA THR A 11 4.01 1.15 14.40
C THR A 11 3.68 0.34 13.15
N LEU A 12 3.92 -0.96 13.22
CA LEU A 12 3.51 -1.91 12.19
C LEU A 12 2.16 -2.51 12.56
N HIS A 13 1.23 -2.49 11.62
CA HIS A 13 -0.10 -3.06 11.76
C HIS A 13 -0.31 -4.13 10.71
N ARG A 14 -0.95 -5.23 11.10
CA ARG A 14 -1.47 -6.23 10.17
C ARG A 14 -2.96 -6.00 10.01
N LEU A 15 -3.42 -5.80 8.78
CA LEU A 15 -4.80 -5.47 8.46
C LEU A 15 -5.22 -6.05 7.12
N ASP A 16 -6.52 -6.21 6.91
CA ASP A 16 -7.08 -6.57 5.61
C ASP A 16 -7.26 -5.31 4.76
N ALA A 17 -6.49 -5.21 3.68
CA ALA A 17 -6.57 -4.12 2.72
C ALA A 17 -7.47 -4.52 1.55
N LYS A 18 -8.59 -3.82 1.38
CA LYS A 18 -9.49 -4.00 0.23
C LYS A 18 -9.09 -3.07 -0.91
N ILE A 19 -8.76 -3.65 -2.05
CA ILE A 19 -8.49 -2.95 -3.31
C ILE A 19 -9.77 -2.95 -4.14
N PRO A 20 -10.41 -1.79 -4.37
CA PRO A 20 -11.57 -1.71 -5.25
C PRO A 20 -11.16 -1.94 -6.70
N ALA A 21 -12.00 -2.64 -7.46
CA ALA A 21 -11.83 -2.80 -8.90
C ALA A 21 -12.78 -1.85 -9.63
N GLU A 22 -12.28 -1.12 -10.62
CA GLU A 22 -13.15 -0.43 -11.58
C GLU A 22 -13.83 -1.43 -12.53
N HIS A 23 -13.13 -2.52 -12.85
CA HIS A 23 -13.60 -3.61 -13.72
C HIS A 23 -13.23 -4.95 -13.09
N GLY A 24 -14.18 -5.88 -13.04
CA GLY A 24 -14.01 -7.19 -12.40
C GLY A 24 -14.28 -7.14 -10.89
N ASP A 25 -13.71 -8.10 -10.16
CA ASP A 25 -13.97 -8.27 -8.73
C ASP A 25 -12.94 -7.53 -7.87
N PRO A 26 -13.37 -6.90 -6.75
CA PRO A 26 -12.44 -6.34 -5.78
C PRO A 26 -11.62 -7.45 -5.11
N LEU A 27 -10.43 -7.10 -4.62
CA LEU A 27 -9.55 -8.05 -3.93
C LEU A 27 -9.26 -7.57 -2.51
N THR A 28 -9.37 -8.46 -1.53
CA THR A 28 -8.89 -8.23 -0.17
C THR A 28 -7.60 -9.00 0.04
N VAL A 29 -6.57 -8.33 0.54
CA VAL A 29 -5.28 -8.93 0.89
C VAL A 29 -4.91 -8.61 2.33
N GLU A 30 -4.33 -9.57 3.05
CA GLU A 30 -3.70 -9.27 4.34
C GLU A 30 -2.43 -8.45 4.07
N ALA A 31 -2.35 -7.24 4.60
CA ALA A 31 -1.23 -6.33 4.44
C ALA A 31 -0.53 -6.04 5.78
N THR A 32 0.78 -5.81 5.72
CA THR A 32 1.54 -5.22 6.82
C THR A 32 1.83 -3.76 6.50
N VAL A 33 1.24 -2.84 7.27
CA VAL A 33 1.27 -1.40 7.04
C VAL A 33 2.05 -0.72 8.15
N PHE A 34 3.01 0.11 7.77
CA PHE A 34 3.68 1.03 8.70
C PHE A 34 2.87 2.32 8.81
N VAL A 35 2.48 2.68 10.03
CA VAL A 35 1.80 3.94 10.33
C VAL A 35 2.79 4.84 11.08
N PRO A 36 3.20 5.99 10.51
CA PRO A 36 4.10 6.91 11.17
C PRO A 36 3.44 7.55 12.39
N GLU A 37 4.20 7.72 13.45
CA GLU A 37 3.85 8.64 14.54
C GLU A 37 4.20 10.06 14.10
N LEU A 38 3.19 10.93 14.07
CA LEU A 38 3.35 12.34 13.75
C LEU A 38 3.45 13.16 15.04
N LEU A 39 4.33 14.15 15.07
CA LEU A 39 4.35 15.14 16.16
C LEU A 39 3.12 16.06 16.03
N PRO A 40 2.72 16.78 17.10
CA PRO A 40 1.51 17.60 17.09
C PRO A 40 1.42 18.64 15.96
N ASP A 41 2.56 19.13 15.48
CA ASP A 41 2.65 20.12 14.39
C ASP A 41 3.04 19.49 13.03
N ASP A 42 3.21 18.16 12.98
CA ASP A 42 3.53 17.46 11.74
C ASP A 42 2.25 17.16 10.94
N THR A 43 2.31 17.40 9.63
CA THR A 43 1.28 16.96 8.69
C THR A 43 1.85 15.86 7.79
N TRP A 44 1.06 14.82 7.54
CA TRP A 44 1.43 13.78 6.59
C TRP A 44 1.04 14.20 5.17
N ASP A 45 2.00 14.77 4.44
CA ASP A 45 1.78 15.34 3.10
C ASP A 45 1.96 14.32 1.95
N PHE A 46 2.04 13.03 2.27
CA PHE A 46 2.27 11.98 1.29
C PHE A 46 1.03 11.12 1.07
N PRO A 47 0.85 10.54 -0.13
CA PRO A 47 -0.14 9.49 -0.31
C PRO A 47 0.25 8.24 0.50
N ASN A 48 -0.70 7.32 0.67
CA ASN A 48 -0.37 5.97 1.11
C ASN A 48 0.52 5.30 0.05
N PHE A 49 1.55 4.60 0.53
CA PHE A 49 2.47 3.87 -0.33
C PHE A 49 2.11 2.39 -0.33
N ILE A 50 2.09 1.79 -1.52
CA ILE A 50 1.95 0.35 -1.67
C ILE A 50 3.35 -0.23 -1.88
N GLY A 51 3.79 -1.05 -0.94
CA GLY A 51 5.08 -1.74 -0.99
C GLY A 51 4.99 -3.09 -1.69
N LEU A 52 6.10 -3.53 -2.30
CA LEU A 52 6.23 -4.90 -2.77
C LEU A 52 6.09 -5.87 -1.60
N THR A 53 7.00 -5.73 -0.64
CA THR A 53 6.98 -6.48 0.62
C THR A 53 5.82 -6.00 1.50
N GLY A 54 5.10 -6.94 2.08
CA GLY A 54 3.99 -6.67 2.99
C GLY A 54 2.65 -6.39 2.32
N MET A 55 2.57 -6.25 0.99
CA MET A 55 1.28 -6.12 0.27
C MET A 55 1.29 -6.74 -1.12
N LEU A 56 2.04 -6.20 -2.10
CA LEU A 56 1.92 -6.65 -3.50
C LEU A 56 2.40 -8.09 -3.71
N GLU A 57 3.35 -8.58 -2.93
CA GLU A 57 3.79 -9.98 -2.98
C GLU A 57 2.69 -11.00 -2.62
N ARG A 58 1.58 -10.52 -2.05
CA ARG A 58 0.42 -11.32 -1.63
C ARG A 58 -0.72 -11.32 -2.64
N MET A 59 -0.46 -10.82 -3.84
CA MET A 59 -1.38 -10.84 -4.98
C MET A 59 -0.60 -11.04 -6.28
N ARG A 60 -1.30 -11.42 -7.35
CA ARG A 60 -0.77 -11.25 -8.71
C ARG A 60 -1.09 -9.83 -9.16
N PHE A 61 -0.14 -9.15 -9.79
CA PHE A 61 -0.38 -7.81 -10.32
C PHE A 61 0.43 -7.53 -11.58
N ALA A 62 -0.04 -6.57 -12.37
CA ALA A 62 0.67 -6.01 -13.51
C ALA A 62 0.37 -4.51 -13.63
N VAL A 63 1.37 -3.74 -14.04
CA VAL A 63 1.25 -2.28 -14.22
C VAL A 63 1.47 -1.96 -15.69
N VAL A 64 0.59 -1.13 -16.26
CA VAL A 64 0.75 -0.57 -17.61
C VAL A 64 0.89 0.95 -17.47
N PRO A 65 2.14 1.47 -17.39
CA PRO A 65 2.36 2.89 -17.09
C PRO A 65 1.80 3.83 -18.15
N SER A 66 1.84 3.44 -19.42
CA SER A 66 1.38 4.26 -20.55
C SER A 66 -0.11 4.57 -20.51
N SER A 67 -0.91 3.70 -19.89
CA SER A 67 -2.36 3.85 -19.76
C SER A 67 -2.81 4.03 -18.32
N GLN A 68 -1.87 4.16 -17.38
CA GLN A 68 -2.13 4.25 -15.94
C GLN A 68 -3.03 3.12 -15.41
N LEU A 69 -2.88 1.91 -15.95
CA LEU A 69 -3.67 0.75 -15.53
C LEU A 69 -2.90 -0.11 -14.52
N PHE A 70 -3.62 -0.54 -13.48
CA PHE A 70 -3.15 -1.48 -12.47
C PHE A 70 -4.07 -2.69 -12.47
N TYR A 71 -3.56 -3.83 -12.95
CA TYR A 71 -4.25 -5.11 -12.90
C TYR A 71 -3.83 -5.87 -11.65
N PHE A 72 -4.79 -6.54 -11.00
CA PHE A 72 -4.54 -7.35 -9.83
C PHE A 72 -5.45 -8.58 -9.79
N GLY A 73 -5.05 -9.58 -9.02
CA GLY A 73 -5.83 -10.80 -8.79
C GLY A 73 -5.27 -11.63 -7.64
N PRO A 74 -6.03 -12.61 -7.14
CA PRO A 74 -5.60 -13.43 -6.02
C PRO A 74 -4.36 -14.27 -6.37
N LEU A 75 -3.58 -14.63 -5.35
CA LEU A 75 -2.67 -15.78 -5.44
C LEU A 75 -3.55 -17.04 -5.58
N ALA A 76 -3.23 -17.90 -6.55
CA ALA A 76 -4.00 -19.12 -6.82
C ALA A 76 -3.98 -20.10 -5.64
#